data_AF-A0A6A3E6S4-F1
#
_entry.id   AF-A0A6A3E6S4-F1
#
_cell.length_a   1.000
_cell.length_b   1.000
_cell.length_c   1.000
_cell.angle_alpha   90.00
_cell.angle_beta   90.00
_cell.angle_gamma   90.00
#
_symmetry.space_group_name_H-M   'P 1'
#
loop_
_entity.id
_entity.type
_entity.pdbx_description
1 polymer ?
#
loop_
_entity_poly.entity_id
_entity_poly.type
_entity_poly.pdbx_seq_one_letter_code
_entity_poly.pdbx_strand_id
1 'polypeptide(L)' 'MPAPPPRKRPFNKRIRLTKQQELQLCRHYRSQPRMTYQALASYAHVQFLLIKPPSFQAISRVMW' A
#
# COMPACT_ATOMS: atom_id res chain seq x y z
N MET A 1 -37.72 -15.81 -16.14
CA MET A 1 -36.96 -14.53 -16.05
C MET A 1 -35.56 -14.85 -15.54
N PRO A 2 -34.49 -14.70 -16.33
CA PRO A 2 -33.14 -14.92 -15.84
C PRO A 2 -32.71 -13.78 -14.90
N ALA A 3 -32.06 -14.12 -13.80
CA ALA A 3 -31.64 -13.17 -12.77
C ALA A 3 -30.53 -12.24 -13.29
N PRO A 4 -30.53 -10.94 -12.90
CA PRO A 4 -29.50 -10.00 -13.32
C PRO A 4 -28.13 -10.42 -12.77
N PRO A 5 -27.04 -10.20 -13.55
CA PRO A 5 -25.70 -10.55 -13.12
C PRO A 5 -25.29 -9.78 -11.86
N PRO A 6 -24.48 -10.37 -10.96
CA PRO A 6 -24.04 -9.69 -9.76
C PRO A 6 -23.23 -8.44 -10.14
N ARG A 7 -23.67 -7.28 -9.67
CA ARG A 7 -22.93 -6.01 -9.81
C ARG A 7 -21.53 -6.23 -9.22
N LYS A 8 -20.50 -6.20 -10.08
CA LYS A 8 -19.10 -6.17 -9.65
C LYS A 8 -18.91 -4.94 -8.76
N ARG A 9 -18.90 -5.14 -7.44
CA ARG A 9 -18.52 -4.10 -6.47
C ARG A 9 -17.16 -3.57 -6.94
N PRO A 10 -16.96 -2.25 -7.07
CA PRO A 10 -15.65 -1.74 -7.39
C PRO A 10 -14.69 -2.33 -6.36
N PHE A 11 -13.61 -2.97 -6.82
CA PHE A 11 -12.55 -3.43 -5.94
C PHE A 11 -12.24 -2.26 -5.02
N ASN A 12 -12.62 -2.37 -3.74
CA ASN A 12 -12.39 -1.33 -2.74
C ASN A 12 -10.89 -1.28 -2.56
N LYS A 13 -10.28 -0.48 -3.43
CA LYS A 13 -8.85 -0.36 -3.65
C LYS A 13 -8.35 0.14 -2.28
N ARG A 14 -7.53 -0.68 -1.62
CA ARG A 14 -7.38 -0.58 -0.15
C ARG A 14 -6.68 0.73 0.19
N ILE A 15 -7.19 1.44 1.20
CA ILE A 15 -6.61 2.71 1.69
C ILE A 15 -5.48 2.43 2.69
N ARG A 16 -5.49 1.25 3.32
CA ARG A 16 -4.56 0.85 4.38
C ARG A 16 -3.65 -0.27 3.91
N LEU A 17 -2.36 -0.14 4.21
CA LEU A 17 -1.38 -1.22 4.13
C LEU A 17 -1.78 -2.34 5.10
N THR A 18 -1.60 -3.59 4.70
CA THR A 18 -1.68 -4.72 5.64
C THR A 18 -0.35 -4.88 6.38
N LYS A 19 -0.37 -5.53 7.55
CA LYS A 19 0.85 -5.84 8.33
C LYS A 19 1.95 -6.52 7.51
N GLN A 20 1.58 -7.41 6.58
CA GLN A 20 2.54 -8.07 5.71
C GLN A 20 3.22 -7.10 4.73
N GLN A 21 2.45 -6.15 4.19
CA GLN A 21 2.96 -5.12 3.29
C GLN A 21 3.85 -4.12 4.05
N GLU A 22 3.47 -3.74 5.28
CA GLU A 22 4.32 -2.96 6.19
C GLU A 22 5.66 -3.65 6.44
N LEU A 23 5.65 -4.96 6.72
CA LEU A 23 6.88 -5.75 6.91
C LEU A 23 7.76 -5.82 5.66
N GLN A 24 7.17 -6.02 4.48
CA GLN A 24 7.93 -6.01 3.21
C GLN A 24 8.58 -4.65 2.97
N LEU A 25 7.84 -3.58 3.22
CA LEU A 25 8.28 -2.20 3.04
C LEU A 25 9.36 -1.81 4.07
N CYS A 26 9.27 -2.33 5.31
CA CYS A 26 10.31 -2.22 6.33
C CYS A 26 11.62 -2.90 5.90
N ARG A 27 11.52 -4.14 5.40
CA ARG A 27 12.69 -4.89 4.89
C ARG A 27 13.35 -4.17 3.71
N HIS A 28 12.53 -3.64 2.81
CA HIS A 28 13.03 -2.87 1.66
C HIS A 28 13.75 -1.59 2.12
N TYR A 29 13.16 -0.84 3.05
CA TYR A 29 13.80 0.33 3.65
C TYR A 29 15.12 -0.02 4.34
N ARG A 30 15.18 -1.11 5.12
CA ARG A 30 16.42 -1.57 5.76
C ARG A 30 17.50 -1.97 4.75
N SER A 31 17.11 -2.51 3.59
CA SER A 31 18.06 -2.79 2.50
C SER A 31 18.53 -1.54 1.78
N GLN A 32 17.79 -0.43 1.86
CA GLN A 32 18.06 0.83 1.16
C GLN A 32 17.88 2.03 2.12
N PRO A 33 18.79 2.21 3.09
CA PRO A 33 18.65 3.24 4.14
C PRO A 33 18.71 4.69 3.63
N ARG A 34 19.06 4.91 2.36
CA ARG A 34 19.04 6.23 1.70
C ARG A 34 17.70 6.60 1.07
N MET A 35 16.71 5.72 1.13
CA MET A 35 15.42 5.94 0.47
C MET A 35 14.60 6.96 1.25
N THR A 36 14.24 8.05 0.57
CA THR A 36 13.42 9.11 1.18
C THR A 36 11.99 8.63 1.40
N TYR A 37 11.31 9.28 2.34
CA TYR A 37 9.91 9.02 2.66
C TYR A 37 9.00 9.00 1.41
N GLN A 38 9.14 10.00 0.53
CA GLN A 38 8.34 10.11 -0.70
C GLN A 38 8.62 8.94 -1.66
N ALA A 39 9.87 8.52 -1.78
CA ALA A 39 10.23 7.38 -2.61
C ALA A 39 9.62 6.07 -2.07
N LEU A 40 9.63 5.88 -0.75
CA LEU A 40 8.93 4.77 -0.09
C LEU A 40 7.42 4.79 -0.32
N ALA A 41 6.79 5.97 -0.25
CA ALA A 41 5.36 6.12 -0.48
C ALA A 41 4.97 5.78 -1.92
N SER A 42 5.74 6.28 -2.88
CA SER A 42 5.55 5.98 -4.30
C SER A 42 5.82 4.50 -4.59
N TYR A 43 6.86 3.92 -4.01
CA TYR A 43 7.15 2.49 -4.13
C TYR A 43 6.00 1.64 -3.58
N ALA A 44 5.50 1.96 -2.39
CA ALA A 44 4.36 1.28 -1.78
C ALA A 44 3.11 1.36 -2.66
N HIS A 45 2.83 2.55 -3.20
CA HIS A 45 1.70 2.79 -4.06
C HIS A 45 1.73 1.89 -5.31
N VAL A 46 2.88 1.83 -5.98
CA VAL A 46 3.08 1.00 -7.18
C VAL A 46 3.06 -0.48 -6.83
N GLN A 47 3.80 -0.89 -5.79
CA GLN A 47 3.97 -2.29 -5.41
C GLN A 47 2.68 -2.92 -4.89
N PHE A 48 1.86 -2.16 -4.16
CA PHE A 48 0.64 -2.65 -3.52
C PHE A 48 -0.65 -2.21 -4.20
N LEU A 49 -0.55 -1.51 -5.34
CA LEU A 49 -1.70 -1.02 -6.10
C LEU A 49 -2.71 -0.24 -5.22
N LEU A 50 -2.18 0.59 -4.31
CA LEU A 50 -3.00 1.40 -3.39
C LEU A 50 -3.76 2.49 -4.18
N ILE A 51 -4.91 2.95 -3.67
CA ILE A 51 -5.61 4.11 -4.29
C ILE A 51 -4.76 5.37 -4.18
N LYS A 52 -4.11 5.53 -3.02
CA LYS A 52 -3.36 6.72 -2.66
C LYS A 52 -2.02 6.32 -2.09
N PRO A 53 -0.99 7.15 -2.26
CA PRO A 53 0.25 6.97 -1.53
C PRO A 53 -0.05 6.91 -0.03
N PRO A 54 0.60 5.99 0.70
CA PRO A 54 0.39 5.88 2.14
C PRO A 54 0.78 7.19 2.82
N SER A 55 0.05 7.54 3.89
CA SER A 55 0.24 8.79 4.63
C SER A 55 1.55 8.78 5.43
N PHE A 56 2.03 9.98 5.80
CA PHE A 56 3.25 10.15 6.61
C PHE A 56 3.33 9.17 7.77
N GLN A 57 2.29 9.14 8.59
CA GLN A 57 2.18 8.25 9.74
C GLN A 57 2.31 6.76 9.40
N ALA A 58 1.78 6.30 8.26
CA ALA A 58 1.82 4.89 7.89
C ALA A 58 3.24 4.43 7.56
N ILE A 59 4.01 5.23 6.82
CA ILE A 59 5.41 4.88 6.49
C ILE A 59 6.35 5.16 7.66
N SER A 60 6.10 6.20 8.48
CA SER A 60 6.88 6.42 9.71
C SER A 60 6.76 5.22 10.66
N ARG A 61 5.59 4.58 10.71
CA ARG A 61 5.39 3.33 11.47
C ARG A 61 6.17 2.13 10.90
N VAL A 62 6.56 2.19 9.62
CA VAL A 62 7.35 1.16 8.94
C VAL A 62 8.86 1.43 9.05
N MET A 63 9.27 2.68 9.22
CA MET A 63 10.67 3.08 9.41
C MET A 63 11.16 2.94 10.86
N TRP A 64 10.26 2.87 11.84
CA TRP A 64 10.55 2.59 13.25
C TRP A 64 10.77 1.09 13.48
#